data_AF-A0A7C9MGM5-F1
#
_entry.id   AF-A0A7C9MGM5-F1
#
_cell.length_a   1.000
_cell.length_b   1.000
_cell.length_c   1.000
_cell.angle_alpha   90.00
_cell.angle_beta   90.00
_cell.angle_gamma   90.00
#
_symmetry.space_group_name_H-M   'P 1'
#
loop_
_entity.id
_entity.type
_entity.pdbx_description
1 polymer ?
#
loop_
_entity_poly.entity_id
_entity_poly.type
_entity_poly.pdbx_seq_one_letter_code
_entity_poly.pdbx_strand_id
1 'polypeptide(L)' 'MLEDRYCPHCKAQLQSWIGPPETGWGEILVCNNNECTFYVGSKTEIQNKDEDNSLGCRYAEDPDNCYTAFNLLAWHKVG' A
#
# COMPACT_ATOMS: atom_id res chain seq x y z
N MET A 1 1.20 -19.86 5.06
CA MET A 1 2.07 -18.83 5.64
C MET A 1 2.66 -18.08 4.47
N LEU A 2 2.40 -16.78 4.38
CA LEU A 2 3.03 -15.93 3.36
C LEU A 2 4.52 -15.78 3.67
N GLU A 3 5.33 -15.56 2.63
CA GLU A 3 6.75 -15.29 2.78
C GLU A 3 6.99 -13.93 3.42
N ASP A 4 8.06 -13.84 4.21
CA ASP A 4 8.54 -12.58 4.77
C ASP A 4 9.13 -11.69 3.67
N ARG A 5 8.39 -10.65 3.31
CA ARG A 5 8.78 -9.67 2.30
C ARG A 5 8.94 -8.29 2.90
N TYR A 6 9.77 -7.48 2.26
CA TYR A 6 10.15 -6.17 2.76
C TYR A 6 9.91 -5.13 1.69
N CYS A 7 9.35 -3.99 2.09
CA CYS A 7 9.13 -2.87 1.20
C CYS A 7 10.47 -2.42 0.57
N PRO A 8 10.57 -2.30 -0.76
CA PRO A 8 11.82 -1.90 -1.40
C PRO A 8 12.23 -0.47 -1.05
N HIS A 9 11.27 0.39 -0.66
CA HIS A 9 11.46 1.82 -0.40
C HIS A 9 11.90 2.14 1.04
N CYS A 10 11.32 1.48 2.04
CA CYS A 10 11.62 1.76 3.46
C CYS A 10 12.19 0.57 4.23
N LYS A 11 12.30 -0.60 3.58
CA LYS A 11 12.78 -1.86 4.16
C LYS A 11 11.96 -2.38 5.35
N ALA A 12 10.80 -1.78 5.63
CA ALA A 12 9.86 -2.33 6.61
C ALA A 12 9.26 -3.65 6.08
N GLN A 13 9.04 -4.58 6.99
CA GLN A 13 8.34 -5.84 6.70
C GLN A 13 6.91 -5.56 6.23
N LEU A 14 6.50 -6.22 5.15
CA LEU A 14 5.14 -6.12 4.64
C LEU A 14 4.20 -6.90 5.57
N GLN A 15 3.03 -6.34 5.83
CA GLN A 15 2.02 -6.97 6.67
C GLN A 15 0.93 -7.59 5.80
N SER A 16 0.47 -8.78 6.17
CA SER A 16 -0.69 -9.42 5.56
C SER A 16 -1.94 -8.58 5.80
N TRP A 17 -2.65 -8.24 4.74
CA TRP A 17 -3.91 -7.52 4.76
C TRP A 17 -4.92 -8.26 3.90
N ILE A 18 -6.05 -8.61 4.49
CA ILE A 18 -7.13 -9.31 3.79
C ILE A 18 -8.00 -8.25 3.14
N GLY A 19 -8.02 -8.23 1.81
CA GLY A 19 -8.89 -7.37 1.04
C GLY A 19 -10.36 -7.69 1.30
N PRO A 20 -11.27 -6.72 1.07
CA PRO A 20 -12.70 -6.98 1.18
C PRO A 20 -13.08 -8.16 0.28
N PRO A 21 -13.96 -9.08 0.73
CA PRO A 21 -14.35 -10.24 -0.06
C PRO A 21 -14.98 -9.84 -1.41
N GLU A 22 -15.56 -8.64 -1.48
CA GLU A 22 -16.21 -8.07 -2.66
C GLU A 22 -15.21 -7.67 -3.76
N THR A 23 -13.95 -7.37 -3.43
CA THR A 23 -12.94 -6.96 -4.41
C THR A 23 -12.28 -8.15 -5.10
N GLY A 24 -12.33 -9.34 -4.48
CA GLY A 24 -11.67 -10.55 -4.98
C GLY A 24 -10.16 -10.59 -4.78
N TRP A 25 -9.59 -9.69 -3.96
CA TRP A 25 -8.13 -9.55 -3.81
C TRP A 25 -7.51 -10.57 -2.84
N GLY A 26 -8.30 -11.29 -2.06
CA GLY A 26 -7.77 -12.27 -1.10
C GLY A 26 -6.85 -11.64 -0.05
N GLU A 27 -5.76 -12.32 0.29
CA GLU A 27 -4.74 -11.85 1.23
C GLU A 27 -3.57 -11.22 0.45
N ILE A 28 -3.27 -9.96 0.70
CA ILE A 28 -2.15 -9.22 0.08
C ILE A 28 -1.11 -8.80 1.12
N LEU A 29 0.09 -8.45 0.69
CA LEU A 29 1.16 -7.93 1.54
C LEU A 29 1.29 -6.42 1.37
N VAL A 30 1.16 -5.64 2.45
CA VAL A 30 1.08 -4.17 2.40
C VAL A 30 2.16 -3.54 3.28
N CYS A 31 2.82 -2.51 2.76
CA CYS A 31 3.73 -1.68 3.53
C CYS A 31 2.93 -0.74 4.45
N ASN A 32 2.81 -1.12 5.72
CA ASN A 32 2.09 -0.33 6.71
C ASN A 32 2.93 0.79 7.37
N ASN A 33 4.18 0.98 6.95
CA ASN A 33 5.03 2.06 7.47
C ASN A 33 4.54 3.45 7.00
N ASN A 34 4.03 4.26 7.91
CA ASN A 34 3.57 5.63 7.65
C ASN A 34 4.70 6.59 7.29
N GLU A 35 5.95 6.29 7.66
CA GLU A 35 7.13 7.08 7.34
C GLU A 35 7.80 6.60 6.03
N CYS A 36 7.19 5.65 5.33
CA CYS A 36 7.71 5.15 4.07
C CYS A 36 7.79 6.29 3.04
N THR A 37 8.97 6.52 2.48
CA THR A 37 9.21 7.56 1.46
C THR A 37 8.27 7.44 0.27
N PHE A 38 7.93 6.22 -0.14
CA PHE A 38 6.91 5.96 -1.15
C PHE A 38 5.52 6.46 -0.74
N TYR A 39 5.08 6.15 0.49
CA TYR A 39 3.77 6.55 0.99
C TYR A 39 3.68 8.06 1.20
N VAL A 40 4.70 8.66 1.83
CA VAL A 40 4.77 10.12 2.06
C VAL A 40 4.87 10.88 0.73
N GLY A 41 5.69 10.42 -0.21
CA GLY A 41 5.87 11.02 -1.54
C GLY A 41 4.66 10.84 -2.46
N SER A 42 3.93 9.73 -2.32
CA SER A 42 2.74 9.46 -3.15
C SER A 42 1.63 10.50 -3.00
N LYS A 43 1.64 11.28 -1.91
CA LYS A 43 0.67 12.37 -1.73
C LYS A 43 0.73 13.36 -2.90
N THR A 44 1.93 13.65 -3.40
CA THR A 44 2.18 14.63 -4.48
C THR A 44 2.08 14.04 -5.89
N GLU A 45 2.10 12.71 -6.02
CA GLU A 45 2.14 12.04 -7.33
C GLU A 45 0.75 11.68 -7.91
N ILE A 46 -0.30 11.71 -7.10
CA ILE A 46 -1.66 11.44 -7.58
C ILE A 46 -2.20 12.71 -8.26
N GLN A 47 -2.18 12.71 -9.60
CA GLN A 47 -2.76 13.76 -10.42
C GLN A 47 -4.30 13.76 -10.31
N ASN A 48 -4.93 14.94 -10.35
CA ASN A 48 -6.38 15.15 -10.15
C ASN A 48 -6.92 14.82 -8.75
N LYS A 49 -6.16 15.13 -7.69
CA LYS A 49 -6.70 15.11 -6.32
C LYS A 49 -7.57 16.33 -6.05
N ASP A 50 -8.72 16.09 -5.43
CA ASP A 50 -9.56 17.10 -4.80
C ASP A 50 -8.77 17.82 -3.67
N GLU A 51 -9.10 19.08 -3.39
CA GLU A 51 -8.33 19.92 -2.45
C GLU A 51 -8.28 19.33 -1.01
N ASP A 52 -9.21 18.43 -0.67
CA ASP A 52 -9.33 17.73 0.62
C ASP A 52 -8.43 16.47 0.68
N ASN A 53 -7.15 16.74 0.96
CA ASN A 53 -6.00 15.94 0.57
C ASN A 53 -5.60 14.82 1.57
N SER A 54 -6.49 13.83 1.78
CA SER A 54 -6.27 12.70 2.71
C SER A 54 -6.03 11.34 2.02
N LEU A 55 -5.50 11.31 0.80
CA LEU A 55 -5.26 10.06 0.04
C LEU A 55 -3.76 9.86 -0.26
N GLY A 56 -3.28 8.64 -0.14
CA GLY A 56 -1.91 8.22 -0.49
C GLY A 56 -1.88 6.80 -1.06
N CYS A 57 -0.73 6.39 -1.60
CA CYS A 57 -0.50 5.05 -2.12
C CYS A 57 0.53 4.32 -1.24
N ARG A 58 0.16 3.14 -0.75
CA ARG A 58 1.10 2.22 -0.10
C ARG A 58 1.62 1.22 -1.11
N TYR A 59 2.88 0.83 -0.94
CA TYR A 59 3.43 -0.29 -1.68
C TYR A 59 2.77 -1.58 -1.19
N ALA A 60 2.26 -2.38 -2.11
CA ALA A 60 1.69 -3.68 -1.81
C ALA A 60 2.08 -4.72 -2.87
N GLU A 61 2.08 -6.00 -2.48
CA GLU A 61 2.36 -7.14 -3.34
C GLU A 61 1.22 -8.15 -3.21
N ASP A 62 0.79 -8.72 -4.33
CA ASP A 62 -0.23 -9.77 -4.36
C ASP A 62 0.42 -11.16 -4.44
N PRO A 63 0.37 -11.98 -3.38
CA PRO A 63 0.97 -13.31 -3.39
C PRO A 63 0.28 -14.28 -4.36
N ASP A 64 -1.00 -14.07 -4.69
CA ASP A 64 -1.73 -14.91 -5.66
C ASP A 64 -1.26 -14.65 -7.09
N ASN A 65 -0.92 -13.39 -7.40
CA ASN A 65 -0.37 -12.97 -8.69
C ASN A 65 1.17 -12.86 -8.67
N CYS A 66 1.86 -13.92 -8.23
CA CYS A 66 3.33 -14.03 -8.25
C CYS A 66 4.08 -12.92 -7.50
N TYR A 67 3.51 -12.40 -6.41
CA TYR A 67 4.04 -11.24 -5.69
C TYR A 67 4.19 -9.99 -6.56
N THR A 68 3.28 -9.80 -7.51
CA THR A 68 3.27 -8.59 -8.36
C THR A 68 3.01 -7.37 -7.50
N ALA A 69 3.91 -6.40 -7.58
CA ALA A 69 3.79 -5.14 -6.87
C ALA A 69 2.76 -4.21 -7.51
N PHE A 70 1.96 -3.53 -6.69
CA PHE A 70 0.99 -2.53 -7.13
C PHE A 70 0.80 -1.42 -6.08
N ASN A 71 0.14 -0.34 -6.49
CA ASN A 71 -0.14 0.81 -5.63
C ASN A 71 -1.47 0.62 -4.92
N LEU A 72 -1.43 0.33 -3.62
CA LEU A 72 -2.63 0.23 -2.79
C LEU A 72 -3.05 1.64 -2.34
N LEU A 73 -4.22 2.10 -2.80
CA LEU A 73 -4.78 3.36 -2.32
C LEU A 73 -5.15 3.23 -0.84
N ALA A 74 -4.68 4.17 -0.03
CA ALA A 74 -4.93 4.22 1.41
C ALA A 74 -5.30 5.64 1.85
N TRP A 75 -6.20 5.72 2.83
CA TRP A 75 -6.53 6.99 3.47
C TRP A 75 -5.37 7.44 4.36
N HIS A 76 -4.79 8.58 4.01
CA HIS A 76 -3.83 9.32 4.78
C HIS A 76 -4.58 10.36 5.62
N LYS A 77 -5.08 9.99 6.80
CA LYS A 77 -5.79 10.92 7.69
C LYS A 77 -4.87 12.11 7.99
N VAL A 78 -5.19 13.28 7.45
CA VAL A 78 -4.57 14.55 7.84
C VAL A 78 -5.19 14.90 9.19
N GLY A 79 -4.38 14.87 10.24
CA GLY A 79 -4.75 15.37 11.57
C GLY A 79 -4.64 16.88 11.62
#